data_AF-A0AAW2KP92-F1
#
_entry.id   AF-A0AAW2KP92-F1
#
_cell.length_a   1.000
_cell.length_b   1.000
_cell.length_c   1.000
_cell.angle_alpha   90.00
_cell.angle_beta   90.00
_cell.angle_gamma   90.00
#
_symmetry.space_group_name_H-M   'P 1'
#
loop_
_entity.id
_entity.type
_entity.pdbx_description
1 polymer ?
#
loop_
_entity_poly.entity_id
_entity_poly.type
_entity_poly.pdbx_seq_one_letter_code
_entity_poly.pdbx_strand_id
1 'polypeptide(L)'
;MASTNAISSASVLPSKQGGLKIRRVNQLQQGQKLGQKPSKNRFVVRANAKEIAFDQRSRSAMQSGIDKLADAVGLTLGPRGRNVVLDEFGAPKVVNDGVTIARAIELPDAMENAGAALIREVGSSCVLF
;
A
#
# COMPACT_ATOMS: atom_id res chain seq x y z
N MET A 1 21.37 -44.11 -40.36
CA MET A 1 21.02 -42.68 -40.45
C MET A 1 21.98 -41.95 -39.51
N ALA A 2 23.21 -41.54 -39.88
CA ALA A 2 23.60 -40.51 -40.87
C ALA A 2 22.79 -39.22 -40.61
N SER A 3 23.35 -38.04 -40.30
CA SER A 3 24.59 -37.42 -40.79
C SER A 3 24.94 -36.18 -39.92
N THR A 4 26.24 -35.90 -39.64
CA THR A 4 27.05 -34.73 -40.12
C THR A 4 26.64 -33.33 -39.60
N ASN A 5 27.50 -32.37 -39.23
CA ASN A 5 28.93 -32.16 -39.39
C ASN A 5 29.42 -31.09 -38.39
N ALA A 6 30.63 -31.28 -37.87
CA ALA A 6 31.48 -30.22 -37.36
C ALA A 6 32.31 -29.64 -38.53
N ILE A 7 32.43 -28.31 -38.60
CA ILE A 7 33.52 -27.66 -39.32
C ILE A 7 34.13 -26.66 -38.36
N SER A 8 35.27 -27.06 -37.79
CA SER A 8 36.27 -26.16 -37.23
C SER A 8 36.97 -25.42 -38.36
N SER A 9 37.33 -24.16 -38.16
CA SER A 9 38.63 -23.58 -38.55
C SER A 9 38.76 -22.17 -37.98
N ALA A 10 39.68 -22.04 -37.03
CA ALA A 10 40.10 -20.80 -36.41
C ALA A 10 40.94 -19.95 -37.37
N SER A 11 40.90 -18.62 -37.21
CA SER A 11 42.11 -17.78 -37.37
C SER A 11 41.80 -16.32 -37.03
N VAL A 12 42.38 -15.78 -35.94
CA VAL A 12 43.50 -14.81 -35.96
C VAL A 12 43.02 -13.34 -35.94
N LEU A 13 43.12 -12.72 -34.76
CA LEU A 13 43.49 -11.32 -34.57
C LEU A 13 45.04 -11.25 -34.70
N PRO A 14 45.68 -10.20 -35.27
CA PRO A 14 45.79 -8.90 -34.57
C PRO A 14 46.03 -7.66 -35.47
N SER A 15 46.00 -6.46 -34.86
CA SER A 15 47.06 -5.41 -34.92
C SER A 15 46.55 -3.95 -34.92
N LYS A 16 47.37 -3.12 -34.30
CA LYS A 16 47.19 -1.72 -33.91
C LYS A 16 47.61 -0.74 -35.03
N GLN A 17 46.96 0.42 -34.98
CA GLN A 17 47.48 1.78 -35.21
C GLN A 17 47.93 2.23 -36.62
N GLY A 18 47.27 3.31 -37.06
CA GLY A 18 47.98 4.55 -37.43
C GLY A 18 47.83 5.01 -38.87
N GLY A 19 47.22 6.20 -39.07
CA GLY A 19 47.20 6.86 -40.37
C GLY A 19 46.38 8.15 -40.38
N LEU A 20 47.04 9.27 -40.08
CA LEU A 20 46.51 10.64 -40.09
C LEU A 20 46.00 11.11 -41.46
N LYS A 21 44.92 11.94 -41.48
CA LYS A 21 44.86 13.24 -42.20
C LYS A 21 43.53 13.99 -41.97
N ILE A 22 43.46 14.87 -40.97
CA ILE A 22 43.36 16.34 -41.03
C ILE A 22 42.72 16.95 -42.31
N ARG A 23 41.62 17.71 -42.13
CA ARG A 23 41.40 19.15 -42.48
C ARG A 23 39.89 19.40 -42.61
N ARG A 24 39.20 20.18 -41.78
CA ARG A 24 39.23 21.63 -41.45
C ARG A 24 37.99 22.31 -42.05
N VAL A 25 37.27 23.02 -41.18
CA VAL A 25 36.36 24.17 -41.40
C VAL A 25 35.15 24.01 -42.35
N ASN A 26 33.93 24.08 -41.80
CA ASN A 26 33.21 25.36 -41.73
C ASN A 26 31.87 25.22 -41.00
N GLN A 27 31.86 25.71 -39.77
CA GLN A 27 30.97 26.77 -39.29
C GLN A 27 29.82 27.17 -40.24
N LEU A 28 28.60 26.70 -39.96
CA LEU A 28 27.39 27.51 -40.05
C LEU A 28 26.49 27.17 -38.86
N GLN A 29 26.54 28.04 -37.87
CA GLN A 29 25.45 28.23 -36.91
C GLN A 29 24.21 28.69 -37.71
N GLN A 30 23.04 28.14 -37.42
CA GLN A 30 21.96 28.89 -36.75
C GLN A 30 20.65 28.08 -36.69
N GLY A 31 20.39 27.53 -35.50
CA GLY A 31 19.11 27.62 -34.79
C GLY A 31 17.80 27.30 -35.50
N GLN A 32 17.42 26.02 -35.53
CA GLN A 32 16.00 25.66 -35.44
C GLN A 32 15.63 25.46 -33.97
N LYS A 33 15.08 26.52 -33.36
CA LYS A 33 14.34 26.42 -32.10
C LYS A 33 13.07 25.60 -32.36
N LEU A 34 13.12 24.29 -32.15
CA LEU A 34 11.91 23.51 -31.94
C LEU A 34 11.73 23.31 -30.44
N GLY A 35 10.78 24.08 -29.91
CA GLY A 35 10.53 24.25 -28.49
C GLY A 35 10.39 22.92 -27.76
N GLN A 36 11.10 22.84 -26.63
CA GLN A 36 10.78 21.92 -25.57
C GLN A 36 9.36 22.25 -25.08
N LYS A 37 8.34 21.59 -25.65
CA LYS A 37 7.00 21.61 -25.07
C LYS A 37 7.13 21.00 -23.67
N PRO A 38 6.73 21.70 -22.60
CA PRO A 38 6.77 21.11 -21.27
C PRO A 38 5.89 19.86 -21.28
N SER A 39 6.49 18.74 -20.90
CA SER A 39 5.78 17.50 -20.59
C SER A 39 4.66 17.86 -19.64
N LYS A 40 3.41 17.81 -20.11
CA LYS A 40 2.25 17.96 -19.22
C LYS A 40 2.41 16.88 -18.17
N ASN A 41 2.58 17.28 -16.91
CA ASN A 41 2.52 16.37 -15.77
C ASN A 41 1.23 15.57 -15.92
N ARG A 42 1.35 14.35 -16.45
CA ARG A 42 0.26 13.41 -16.57
C ARG A 42 -0.06 13.07 -15.13
N PHE A 43 -1.12 13.67 -14.60
CA PHE A 43 -1.67 13.31 -13.31
C PHE A 43 -2.15 11.86 -13.43
N VAL A 44 -1.24 10.93 -13.13
CA VAL A 44 -1.58 9.51 -13.06
C VAL A 44 -2.35 9.36 -11.76
N VAL A 45 -3.68 9.25 -11.85
CA VAL A 45 -4.51 8.89 -10.70
C VAL A 45 -4.09 7.50 -10.28
N ARG A 46 -3.26 7.41 -9.23
CA ARG A 46 -2.95 6.15 -8.56
C ARG A 46 -4.12 5.83 -7.63
N ALA A 47 -5.21 5.27 -8.19
CA ALA A 47 -6.30 4.75 -7.38
C ALA A 47 -6.07 3.25 -7.14
N ASN A 48 -6.21 2.83 -5.88
CA ASN A 48 -6.20 1.42 -5.51
C ASN A 48 -7.56 0.81 -5.83
N ALA A 49 -7.59 -0.46 -6.26
CA ALA A 49 -8.84 -1.16 -6.52
C ALA A 49 -9.66 -1.25 -5.22
N LYS A 50 -10.95 -0.89 -5.28
CA LYS A 50 -11.86 -0.94 -4.13
C LYS A 50 -12.86 -2.07 -4.31
N GLU A 51 -13.01 -2.89 -3.28
CA GLU A 51 -14.11 -3.85 -3.21
C GLU A 51 -15.38 -3.14 -2.76
N ILE A 52 -16.50 -3.42 -3.43
CA ILE A 52 -17.81 -2.86 -3.12
C ILE A 52 -18.77 -4.01 -2.89
N ALA A 53 -19.33 -4.08 -1.68
CA ALA A 53 -20.36 -5.04 -1.33
C ALA A 53 -21.70 -4.30 -1.12
N PHE A 54 -22.81 -4.96 -1.46
CA PHE A 54 -24.16 -4.42 -1.31
C PHE A 54 -25.08 -5.31 -0.46
N ASP A 55 -26.24 -4.75 -0.12
CA ASP A 55 -27.37 -5.44 0.50
C ASP A 55 -27.02 -6.14 1.83
N GLN A 56 -27.48 -7.39 1.97
CA GLN A 56 -27.40 -8.14 3.20
C GLN A 56 -25.97 -8.52 3.56
N ARG A 57 -25.13 -8.80 2.56
CA ARG A 57 -23.74 -9.20 2.78
C ARG A 57 -22.95 -8.10 3.49
N SER A 58 -23.12 -6.84 3.08
CA SER A 58 -22.47 -5.70 3.73
C SER A 58 -22.98 -5.46 5.13
N ARG A 59 -24.30 -5.55 5.34
CA ARG A 59 -24.90 -5.37 6.66
C ARG A 59 -24.45 -6.44 7.65
N SER A 60 -24.44 -7.71 7.23
CA SER A 60 -23.99 -8.82 8.07
C SER A 60 -22.50 -8.72 8.41
N ALA A 61 -21.65 -8.31 7.46
CA ALA A 61 -20.22 -8.10 7.73
C ALA A 61 -19.98 -6.90 8.68
N MET A 62 -20.69 -5.79 8.52
CA MET A 62 -20.58 -4.68 9.48
C MET A 62 -21.10 -5.08 10.86
N GLN A 63 -22.21 -5.84 10.92
CA GLN A 63 -22.80 -6.31 12.17
C GLN A 63 -21.84 -7.22 12.93
N SER A 64 -21.15 -8.16 12.27
CA SER A 64 -20.16 -9.01 12.93
C SER A 64 -19.00 -8.20 13.54
N GLY A 65 -18.59 -7.11 12.88
CA GLY A 65 -17.59 -6.20 13.43
C GLY A 65 -18.07 -5.43 14.67
N ILE A 66 -19.34 -4.98 14.64
CA ILE A 66 -19.97 -4.30 15.77
C ILE A 66 -20.10 -5.24 16.97
N ASP A 67 -20.56 -6.47 16.74
CA ASP A 67 -20.77 -7.47 17.80
C ASP A 67 -19.45 -7.81 18.51
N LYS A 68 -18.35 -8.00 17.75
CA LYS A 68 -17.01 -8.24 18.32
C LYS A 68 -16.54 -7.09 19.22
N LEU A 69 -16.80 -5.86 18.82
CA LEU A 69 -16.46 -4.68 19.62
C LEU A 69 -17.34 -4.60 20.88
N ALA A 70 -18.64 -4.85 20.74
CA ALA A 70 -19.61 -4.80 21.82
C ALA A 70 -19.32 -5.86 22.89
N ASP A 71 -18.97 -7.07 22.49
CA ASP A 71 -18.61 -8.17 23.40
C ASP A 71 -17.38 -7.81 24.24
N ALA A 72 -16.37 -7.17 23.65
CA ALA A 72 -15.16 -6.76 24.36
C ALA A 72 -15.43 -5.63 25.38
N VAL A 73 -16.19 -4.61 24.98
CA VAL A 73 -16.50 -3.45 25.84
C VAL A 73 -17.50 -3.83 26.93
N GLY A 74 -18.47 -4.69 26.61
CA GLY A 74 -19.53 -5.14 27.51
C GLY A 74 -19.01 -5.78 28.80
N LEU A 75 -17.83 -6.40 28.76
CA LEU A 75 -17.17 -6.97 29.94
C LEU A 75 -16.81 -5.94 31.01
N THR A 76 -16.59 -4.69 30.61
CA THR A 76 -16.20 -3.59 31.50
C THR A 76 -17.37 -2.81 32.09
N LEU A 77 -18.59 -3.07 31.63
CA LEU A 77 -19.77 -2.31 32.05
C LEU A 77 -20.24 -2.70 33.46
N GLY A 78 -20.64 -1.68 34.23
CA GLY A 78 -21.26 -1.82 35.53
C GLY A 78 -20.28 -2.02 36.71
N PRO A 79 -20.80 -2.04 37.96
CA PRO A 79 -19.99 -2.08 39.19
C PRO A 79 -19.27 -3.43 39.40
N ARG A 80 -19.54 -4.43 38.57
CA ARG A 80 -18.91 -5.75 38.54
C ARG A 80 -18.19 -6.03 37.22
N GLY A 81 -17.81 -4.97 36.50
CA GLY A 81 -17.01 -5.08 35.29
C GLY A 81 -15.67 -5.79 35.54
N ARG A 82 -15.20 -6.52 34.52
CA ARG A 82 -13.91 -7.22 34.52
C ARG A 82 -12.85 -6.38 33.84
N ASN A 83 -11.60 -6.59 34.22
CA ASN A 83 -10.46 -5.96 33.56
C ASN A 83 -10.17 -6.66 32.25
N VAL A 84 -9.83 -5.89 31.22
CA VAL A 84 -9.38 -6.39 29.92
C VAL A 84 -7.88 -6.15 29.81
N VAL A 85 -7.17 -7.14 29.27
CA VAL A 85 -5.73 -7.04 29.01
C VAL A 85 -5.54 -6.73 27.53
N LEU A 86 -4.87 -5.63 27.24
CA LEU A 86 -4.50 -5.21 25.89
C LEU A 86 -3.02 -5.53 25.67
N ASP A 87 -2.73 -6.15 24.53
CA ASP A 87 -1.35 -6.36 24.07
C ASP A 87 -0.90 -5.12 23.28
N GLU A 88 -0.06 -4.30 23.91
CA GLU A 88 0.58 -3.15 23.29
C GLU A 88 2.08 -3.45 23.08
N PHE A 89 2.73 -2.79 22.11
CA PHE A 89 4.14 -3.01 21.78
C PHE A 89 5.07 -2.72 22.97
N GLY A 90 5.34 -3.74 23.79
CA GLY A 90 6.26 -3.69 24.93
C GLY A 90 5.75 -4.43 26.16
N ALA A 91 4.69 -3.92 26.79
CA ALA A 91 4.12 -4.49 28.01
C ALA A 91 2.59 -4.58 27.93
N PRO A 92 1.99 -5.68 28.42
CA PRO A 92 0.55 -5.82 28.43
C PRO A 92 -0.07 -4.79 29.38
N LYS A 93 -1.08 -4.08 28.90
CA LYS A 93 -1.78 -3.05 29.67
C LYS A 93 -3.10 -3.57 30.17
N VAL A 94 -3.32 -3.50 31.48
CA VAL A 94 -4.61 -3.82 32.09
C VAL A 94 -5.47 -2.56 32.12
N VAL A 95 -6.63 -2.60 31.48
CA VAL A 95 -7.54 -1.46 31.33
C VAL A 95 -8.95 -1.84 31.76
N ASN A 96 -9.62 -0.95 32.48
CA ASN A 96 -11.02 -1.06 32.90
C ASN A 96 -11.95 -0.08 32.16
N ASP A 97 -11.41 0.78 31.30
CA ASP A 97 -12.16 1.81 30.60
C ASP A 97 -12.61 1.32 29.21
N GLY A 98 -13.92 1.22 29.00
CA GLY A 98 -14.51 0.76 27.74
C GLY A 98 -14.12 1.61 26.52
N VAL A 99 -13.96 2.92 26.69
CA VAL A 99 -13.57 3.84 25.59
C VAL A 99 -12.14 3.56 25.11
N THR A 100 -11.22 3.31 26.04
CA THR A 100 -9.82 2.98 25.71
C THR A 100 -9.73 1.62 25.02
N ILE A 101 -10.51 0.64 25.50
CA ILE A 101 -10.60 -0.68 24.88
C ILE A 101 -11.14 -0.58 23.45
N ALA A 102 -12.21 0.20 23.24
CA ALA A 102 -12.78 0.40 21.91
C ALA A 102 -11.80 1.06 20.91
N ARG A 103 -10.82 1.84 21.40
CA ARG A 103 -9.76 2.45 20.59
C ARG A 103 -8.64 1.51 20.22
N ALA A 104 -8.36 0.52 21.05
CA ALA A 104 -7.29 -0.44 20.81
C ALA A 104 -7.71 -1.59 19.87
N ILE A 105 -9.01 -1.82 19.70
CA ILE A 105 -9.52 -2.92 18.86
C ILE A 105 -9.50 -2.50 17.39
N GLU A 106 -8.75 -3.24 16.58
CA GLU A 106 -8.76 -3.17 15.12
C GLU A 106 -9.04 -4.56 14.55
N LEU A 107 -9.94 -4.62 13.56
CA LEU A 107 -10.31 -5.87 12.90
C LEU A 107 -9.56 -6.02 11.57
N PRO A 108 -9.15 -7.24 11.20
CA PRO A 108 -8.39 -7.47 9.96
C PRO A 108 -9.23 -7.27 8.70
N ASP A 109 -10.54 -7.54 8.78
CA ASP A 109 -11.46 -7.34 7.66
C ASP A 109 -11.92 -5.88 7.57
N ALA A 110 -11.84 -5.30 6.37
CA ALA A 110 -12.14 -3.89 6.16
C ALA A 110 -13.63 -3.56 6.35
N MET A 111 -14.55 -4.47 6.03
CA MET A 111 -15.99 -4.24 6.17
C MET A 111 -16.43 -4.36 7.63
N GLU A 112 -15.87 -5.33 8.36
CA GLU A 112 -16.10 -5.44 9.81
C GLU A 112 -15.50 -4.23 10.55
N ASN A 113 -14.26 -3.85 10.21
CA ASN A 113 -13.57 -2.72 10.82
C ASN A 113 -14.29 -1.40 10.56
N ALA A 114 -14.91 -1.25 9.38
CA ALA A 114 -15.75 -0.08 9.08
C ALA A 114 -16.94 0.02 10.06
N GLY A 115 -17.61 -1.10 10.36
CA GLY A 115 -18.69 -1.14 11.36
C GLY A 115 -18.20 -0.76 12.76
N ALA A 116 -17.09 -1.35 13.21
CA ALA A 116 -16.49 -1.05 14.50
C ALA A 116 -16.05 0.43 14.62
N ALA A 117 -15.45 0.98 13.57
CA ALA A 117 -14.99 2.38 13.54
C ALA A 117 -16.15 3.38 13.68
N LEU A 118 -17.32 3.09 13.10
CA LEU A 118 -18.51 3.93 13.24
C LEU A 118 -18.97 4.01 14.70
N ILE A 119 -19.06 2.87 15.39
CA ILE A 119 -19.47 2.81 16.80
C ILE A 119 -18.45 3.50 17.70
N ARG A 120 -17.16 3.33 17.40
CA ARG A 120 -16.09 4.00 18.13
C ARG A 120 -16.18 5.52 18.07
N GLU A 121 -16.51 6.06 16.89
CA GLU A 121 -16.68 7.50 16.68
C GLU A 121 -17.91 8.02 17.44
N VAL A 122 -19.06 7.33 17.31
CA VAL A 122 -20.29 7.70 18.02
C VAL A 122 -20.11 7.64 19.53
N GLY A 123 -19.47 6.59 20.05
CA GLY A 123 -19.19 6.42 21.47
C GLY A 123 -18.16 7.41 22.02
N SER A 124 -17.22 7.88 21.19
CA SER A 124 -16.26 8.93 21.60
C SER A 124 -16.87 10.33 21.57
N SER A 125 -17.81 10.59 20.65
CA SER A 125 -18.46 11.89 20.51
C SER A 125 -19.61 12.09 21.49
N CYS A 126 -20.33 11.03 21.83
CA CYS A 126 -21.43 11.07 22.79
C CYS A 126 -20.89 11.05 24.23
N VAL A 127 -20.67 12.24 24.80
CA VAL A 127 -20.40 12.42 26.24
C VAL A 127 -21.72 12.22 27.00
N LEU A 128 -22.20 10.98 27.10
CA LEU A 128 -23.42 10.63 27.85
C LEU A 128 -23.38 9.22 28.49
N PHE A 129 -22.19 8.63 28.61
CA PHE A 129 -21.95 7.44 29.44
C PHE A 129 -21.14 7.79 30.68
#